data_AF-A0A1F5LBQ5-F1
#
_entry.id   AF-A0A1F5LBQ5-F1
#
_cell.length_a   1.000
_cell.length_b   1.000
_cell.length_c   1.000
_cell.angle_alpha   90.00
_cell.angle_beta   90.00
_cell.angle_gamma   90.00
#
_symmetry.space_group_name_H-M   'P 1'
#
loop_
_entity.id
_entity.type
_entity.pdbx_description
1 polymer ?
#
loop_
_entity_poly.entity_id
_entity_poly.type
_entity_poly.pdbx_seq_one_letter_code
_entity_poly.pdbx_strand_id
1 'polypeptide(L)'
;MSTLLNLPREILLWIYRSLNNIPDALHLAQSCKLLSCIFDRPQNRLQIFLSIIDNMPRPPSSDKVWLEDRFGAGSLWQPEESGIPSALTDSGTRTFLTTVGFPAVKLQCAGFDSTHLTKDAGSLEPYDADELYGERYPDDDSPPTNLCFHFGSVRDDRRFPEELCSAVGDAGRGCGEAGYGDR
;
A
#
# COMPACT_ATOMS: atom_id res chain seq x y z
N MET A 1 -39.14 5.47 5.49
CA MET A 1 -38.24 4.31 5.54
C MET A 1 -36.95 4.75 6.20
N SER A 2 -36.51 4.05 7.25
CA SER A 2 -35.28 4.37 7.96
C SER A 2 -34.09 3.89 7.14
N THR A 3 -33.31 4.82 6.59
CA THR A 3 -32.09 4.51 5.84
C THR A 3 -30.87 4.76 6.72
N LEU A 4 -29.74 4.14 6.36
CA LEU A 4 -28.45 4.34 7.01
C LEU A 4 -28.10 5.84 7.13
N LEU A 5 -28.47 6.63 6.13
CA LEU A 5 -28.15 8.06 6.03
C LEU A 5 -28.91 8.93 7.05
N ASN A 6 -29.95 8.39 7.68
CA ASN A 6 -30.71 9.09 8.72
C ASN A 6 -30.06 8.95 10.12
N LEU A 7 -28.96 8.18 10.23
CA LEU A 7 -28.24 8.01 11.49
C LEU A 7 -27.34 9.23 11.79
N PRO A 8 -27.08 9.52 13.09
CA PRO A 8 -26.08 10.50 13.48
C PRO A 8 -24.70 10.17 12.92
N ARG A 9 -23.88 11.19 12.69
CA ARG A 9 -22.53 11.05 12.11
C ARG A 9 -21.63 10.17 12.96
N GLU A 10 -21.82 10.21 14.27
CA GLU A 10 -21.12 9.42 15.27
C GLU A 10 -21.38 7.92 15.07
N ILE A 11 -22.63 7.55 14.75
CA ILE A 11 -23.02 6.16 14.49
C ILE A 11 -22.47 5.70 13.14
N LEU A 12 -22.51 6.57 12.12
CA LEU A 12 -21.89 6.28 10.82
C LEU A 12 -20.38 6.07 10.94
N LEU A 13 -19.69 6.89 11.74
CA LEU A 13 -18.28 6.72 12.03
C LEU A 13 -18.01 5.42 12.80
N TRP A 14 -18.88 5.07 13.76
CA TRP A 14 -18.78 3.81 14.48
C TRP A 14 -18.94 2.60 13.54
N ILE A 15 -19.87 2.66 12.57
CA ILE A 15 -20.03 1.62 11.54
C ILE A 15 -18.73 1.46 10.76
N TYR A 16 -18.14 2.56 10.25
CA TYR A 16 -16.84 2.50 9.57
C TYR A 16 -15.75 1.84 10.42
N ARG A 17 -15.68 2.17 11.71
CA ARG A 17 -14.68 1.63 12.64
C ARG A 17 -14.93 0.17 13.02
N SER A 18 -16.15 -0.34 12.79
CA SER A 18 -16.49 -1.75 13.03
C SER A 18 -16.17 -2.66 11.84
N LEU A 19 -15.80 -2.09 10.69
CA LEU A 19 -15.40 -2.87 9.52
C LEU A 19 -14.09 -3.62 9.79
N ASN A 20 -13.93 -4.75 9.09
CA ASN A 20 -12.76 -5.63 9.22
C ASN A 20 -11.85 -5.60 7.99
N ASN A 21 -12.19 -4.81 6.96
CA ASN A 21 -11.38 -4.68 5.77
C ASN A 21 -11.51 -3.28 5.14
N ILE A 22 -10.42 -2.84 4.52
CA ILE A 22 -10.31 -1.51 3.88
C ILE A 22 -11.21 -1.38 2.63
N PRO A 23 -11.31 -2.40 1.74
CA PRO A 23 -12.17 -2.32 0.57
C PRO A 23 -13.64 -2.01 0.88
N ASP A 24 -14.22 -2.63 1.91
CA ASP A 24 -15.62 -2.37 2.31
C ASP A 24 -15.80 -0.95 2.83
N ALA A 25 -14.80 -0.39 3.52
CA ALA A 25 -14.84 1.01 3.92
C ALA A 25 -14.83 1.94 2.70
N LEU A 26 -14.03 1.62 1.67
CA LEU A 26 -14.02 2.38 0.42
C LEU A 26 -15.35 2.25 -0.33
N HIS A 27 -15.89 1.04 -0.48
CA HIS A 27 -17.19 0.82 -1.12
C HIS A 27 -18.31 1.55 -0.37
N LEU A 28 -18.29 1.56 0.97
CA LEU A 28 -19.24 2.30 1.78
C LEU A 28 -19.10 3.82 1.55
N ALA A 29 -17.88 4.35 1.47
CA ALA A 29 -17.63 5.76 1.15
C ALA A 29 -18.11 6.14 -0.26
N GLN A 30 -17.99 5.23 -1.22
CA GLN A 30 -18.44 5.42 -2.59
C GLN A 30 -19.97 5.38 -2.74
N SER A 31 -20.70 4.82 -1.78
CA SER A 31 -22.16 4.68 -1.89
C SER A 31 -22.92 6.01 -1.85
N CYS A 32 -22.40 7.04 -1.15
CA CYS A 32 -23.00 8.37 -1.16
C CYS A 32 -22.06 9.49 -0.68
N LYS A 33 -22.41 10.74 -1.03
CA LYS A 33 -21.64 11.94 -0.67
C LYS A 33 -21.43 12.12 0.84
N LEU A 34 -22.45 11.82 1.66
CA LEU A 34 -22.33 11.95 3.12
C LEU A 34 -21.25 11.01 3.68
N LEU A 35 -21.23 9.76 3.21
CA LEU A 35 -20.31 8.73 3.65
C LEU A 35 -18.88 9.02 3.17
N SER A 36 -18.71 9.45 1.91
CA SER A 36 -17.43 9.99 1.43
C SER A 36 -16.95 11.16 2.30
N CYS A 37 -17.79 12.15 2.60
CA CYS A 37 -17.38 13.27 3.47
C CYS A 37 -16.98 12.85 4.89
N ILE A 38 -17.56 11.77 5.43
CA ILE A 38 -17.16 11.23 6.74
C ILE A 38 -15.81 10.52 6.63
N PHE A 39 -15.63 9.72 5.58
CA PHE A 39 -14.42 8.94 5.33
C PHE A 39 -13.21 9.83 4.98
N ASP A 40 -13.39 10.85 4.13
CA ASP A 40 -12.30 11.68 3.60
C ASP A 40 -11.71 12.66 4.62
N ARG A 41 -12.35 12.87 5.77
CA ARG A 41 -11.78 13.66 6.86
C ARG A 41 -10.51 12.97 7.38
N PRO A 42 -9.32 13.62 7.35
CA PRO A 42 -8.06 12.96 7.68
C PRO A 42 -8.04 12.25 9.03
N GLN A 43 -8.63 12.88 10.05
CA GLN A 43 -8.73 12.32 11.41
C GLN A 43 -9.61 11.06 11.44
N ASN A 44 -10.75 11.09 10.76
CA ASN A 44 -11.64 9.93 10.66
C ASN A 44 -10.97 8.83 9.86
N ARG A 45 -10.39 9.15 8.70
CA ARG A 45 -9.73 8.19 7.81
C ARG A 45 -8.66 7.39 8.55
N LEU A 46 -7.78 8.08 9.29
CA LEU A 46 -6.76 7.44 10.11
C LEU A 46 -7.39 6.52 11.17
N GLN A 47 -8.39 7.01 11.91
CA GLN A 47 -9.07 6.23 12.95
C GLN A 47 -9.80 5.01 12.39
N ILE A 48 -10.41 5.13 11.21
CA ILE A 48 -11.08 4.03 10.49
C ILE A 48 -10.05 2.98 10.11
N PHE A 49 -8.94 3.37 9.50
CA PHE A 49 -7.88 2.44 9.12
C PHE A 49 -7.25 1.74 10.33
N LEU A 50 -6.94 2.47 11.39
CA LEU A 50 -6.42 1.88 12.63
C LEU A 50 -7.42 0.89 13.24
N SER A 51 -8.71 1.26 13.30
CA SER A 51 -9.75 0.35 13.83
C SER A 51 -9.90 -0.91 12.98
N ILE A 52 -9.86 -0.78 11.64
CA ILE A 52 -9.88 -1.92 10.72
C ILE A 52 -8.67 -2.83 10.96
N ILE A 53 -7.47 -2.27 11.14
CA ILE A 53 -6.25 -3.02 11.43
C ILE A 53 -6.38 -3.77 12.76
N ASP A 54 -6.95 -3.16 13.79
CA ASP A 54 -7.19 -3.80 15.09
C ASP A 54 -8.25 -4.90 15.01
N ASN A 55 -9.26 -4.73 14.15
CA ASN A 55 -10.32 -5.73 13.92
C ASN A 55 -9.87 -6.88 13.02
N MET A 56 -8.81 -6.70 12.23
CA MET A 56 -8.33 -7.74 11.32
C MET A 56 -7.80 -8.93 12.12
N PRO A 57 -8.23 -10.17 11.80
CA PRO A 57 -7.67 -11.36 12.42
C PRO A 57 -6.15 -11.39 12.20
N ARG A 58 -5.39 -11.38 13.29
CA ARG A 58 -3.93 -11.55 13.19
C ARG A 58 -3.66 -12.98 12.76
N PRO A 59 -2.91 -13.20 11.67
CA PRO A 59 -2.54 -14.54 11.29
C PRO A 59 -1.60 -15.15 12.34
N PRO A 60 -1.68 -16.47 12.56
CA PRO A 60 -0.78 -17.16 13.49
C PRO A 60 0.66 -17.20 12.99
N SER A 61 0.88 -17.15 11.67
CA SER A 61 2.17 -17.07 11.00
C SER A 61 2.03 -16.28 9.69
N SER A 62 3.03 -15.45 9.39
CA SER A 62 3.21 -14.84 8.06
C SER A 62 4.10 -15.74 7.21
N ASP A 63 3.71 -17.01 7.09
CA ASP A 63 4.45 -18.01 6.32
C ASP A 63 4.08 -17.98 4.84
N LYS A 64 4.72 -18.85 4.06
CA LYS A 64 4.50 -18.95 2.62
C LYS A 64 3.03 -19.18 2.26
N VAL A 65 2.37 -20.08 2.99
CA VAL A 65 0.96 -20.45 2.71
C VAL A 65 0.06 -19.24 2.93
N TRP A 66 0.30 -18.51 4.02
CA TRP A 66 -0.44 -17.28 4.29
C TRP A 66 -0.22 -16.22 3.21
N LEU A 67 1.02 -16.01 2.76
CA LEU A 67 1.29 -15.03 1.71
C LEU A 67 0.66 -15.42 0.36
N GLU A 68 0.69 -16.69 -0.03
CA GLU A 68 0.04 -17.16 -1.26
C GLU A 68 -1.50 -17.06 -1.19
N ASP A 69 -2.11 -17.29 -0.03
CA ASP A 69 -3.54 -17.06 0.18
C ASP A 69 -3.92 -15.57 -0.01
N ARG A 70 -3.07 -14.66 0.46
CA ARG A 70 -3.34 -13.21 0.41
C ARG A 70 -3.00 -12.55 -0.92
N PHE A 71 -1.92 -12.97 -1.56
CA PHE A 71 -1.40 -12.35 -2.78
C PHE A 71 -1.69 -13.16 -4.04
N GLY A 72 -2.20 -14.38 -3.89
CA GLY A 72 -2.52 -15.31 -4.97
C GLY A 72 -1.50 -16.44 -5.07
N ALA A 73 -1.97 -17.63 -5.45
CA ALA A 73 -1.11 -18.79 -5.63
C ALA A 73 -0.03 -18.52 -6.69
N GLY A 74 1.24 -18.79 -6.35
CA GLY A 74 2.36 -18.55 -7.25
C GLY A 74 2.78 -17.07 -7.41
N SER A 75 2.23 -16.16 -6.60
CA SER A 75 2.62 -14.74 -6.58
C SER A 75 3.99 -14.48 -5.94
N LEU A 76 4.59 -15.48 -5.31
CA LEU A 76 5.84 -15.33 -4.59
C LEU A 76 7.05 -15.55 -5.49
N TRP A 77 7.92 -14.55 -5.54
CA TRP A 77 9.28 -14.69 -6.02
C TRP A 77 10.12 -15.43 -4.99
N GLN A 78 10.56 -16.62 -5.37
CA GLN A 78 11.37 -17.51 -4.56
C GLN A 78 12.58 -17.97 -5.40
N PRO A 79 13.66 -17.17 -5.43
CA PRO A 79 14.88 -17.55 -6.15
C PRO A 79 15.58 -18.72 -5.46
N GLU A 80 16.34 -19.49 -6.23
CA GLU A 80 17.31 -20.44 -5.67
C GLU A 80 18.50 -19.68 -5.08
N GLU A 81 19.27 -20.32 -4.19
CA GLU A 81 20.46 -19.72 -3.57
C GLU A 81 21.48 -19.20 -4.60
N SER A 82 21.55 -19.85 -5.76
CA SER A 82 22.39 -19.46 -6.90
C SER A 82 21.91 -18.20 -7.63
N GLY A 83 20.61 -17.89 -7.54
CA GLY A 83 20.00 -16.69 -8.12
C GLY A 83 20.01 -15.48 -7.19
N ILE A 84 20.48 -15.64 -5.94
CA ILE A 84 20.63 -14.55 -4.98
C ILE A 84 22.04 -13.96 -5.12
N PRO A 85 22.19 -12.63 -5.30
CA PRO A 85 23.49 -11.99 -5.35
C PRO A 85 24.36 -12.34 -4.13
N SER A 86 25.64 -12.63 -4.36
CA SER A 86 26.61 -12.83 -3.26
C SER A 86 26.76 -11.58 -2.39
N ALA A 87 26.49 -10.40 -2.96
CA ALA A 87 26.47 -9.12 -2.28
C ALA A 87 25.34 -8.98 -1.24
N LEU A 88 24.26 -9.78 -1.34
CA LEU A 88 23.21 -9.81 -0.32
C LEU A 88 23.70 -10.67 0.86
N THR A 89 24.44 -10.06 1.79
CA THR A 89 25.12 -10.77 2.88
C THR A 89 24.22 -11.10 4.07
N ASP A 90 23.06 -10.47 4.19
CA ASP A 90 22.14 -10.70 5.31
C ASP A 90 21.52 -12.11 5.27
N SER A 91 21.93 -12.96 6.21
CA SER A 91 21.51 -14.37 6.27
C SER A 91 20.01 -14.54 6.50
N GLY A 92 19.37 -13.58 7.19
CA GLY A 92 17.94 -13.59 7.43
C GLY A 92 17.15 -13.41 6.13
N THR A 93 17.52 -12.41 5.34
CA THR A 93 16.92 -12.13 4.03
C THR A 93 17.15 -13.28 3.05
N ARG A 94 18.37 -13.84 2.98
CA ARG A 94 18.64 -15.02 2.12
C ARG A 94 17.76 -16.21 2.50
N THR A 95 17.64 -16.49 3.79
CA THR A 95 16.78 -17.58 4.29
C THR A 95 15.31 -17.29 3.96
N PHE A 96 14.84 -16.06 4.17
CA PHE A 96 13.47 -15.67 3.84
C PHE A 96 13.15 -15.85 2.35
N LEU A 97 14.04 -15.38 1.46
CA LEU A 97 13.84 -15.49 0.02
C LEU A 97 13.84 -16.94 -0.48
N THR A 98 14.67 -17.81 0.09
CA THR A 98 14.74 -19.23 -0.30
C THR A 98 13.66 -20.09 0.33
N THR A 99 13.13 -19.73 1.51
CA THR A 99 12.13 -20.55 2.24
C THR A 99 10.69 -20.06 2.05
N VAL A 100 10.47 -18.75 2.10
CA VAL A 100 9.15 -18.12 2.04
C VAL A 100 8.93 -17.45 0.68
N GLY A 101 9.86 -16.57 0.28
CA GLY A 101 9.77 -15.76 -0.94
C GLY A 101 9.10 -14.40 -0.71
N PHE A 102 9.30 -13.48 -1.65
CA PHE A 102 8.75 -12.13 -1.61
C PHE A 102 7.57 -11.99 -2.59
N PRO A 103 6.45 -11.32 -2.24
CA PRO A 103 5.33 -11.13 -3.16
C PRO A 103 5.71 -10.28 -4.37
N ALA A 104 5.73 -10.87 -5.57
CA ALA A 104 5.94 -10.20 -6.85
C ALA A 104 4.58 -9.77 -7.43
N VAL A 105 3.99 -8.74 -6.82
CA VAL A 105 2.63 -8.29 -7.09
C VAL A 105 2.55 -6.81 -7.42
N LYS A 106 1.42 -6.44 -8.03
CA LYS A 106 1.02 -5.05 -8.23
C LYS A 106 -0.16 -4.72 -7.33
N LEU A 107 0.08 -3.87 -6.33
CA LEU A 107 -0.93 -3.39 -5.41
C LEU A 107 -1.47 -2.05 -5.89
N GLN A 108 -2.54 -2.09 -6.70
CA GLN A 108 -3.13 -0.89 -7.32
C GLN A 108 -3.48 0.19 -6.29
N CYS A 109 -4.08 -0.18 -5.16
CA CYS A 109 -4.49 0.77 -4.12
C CYS A 109 -3.31 1.43 -3.40
N ALA A 110 -2.14 0.79 -3.39
CA ALA A 110 -0.93 1.29 -2.72
C ALA A 110 0.08 1.91 -3.70
N GLY A 111 -0.19 1.85 -5.01
CA GLY A 111 0.75 2.28 -6.04
C GLY A 111 2.05 1.44 -6.10
N PHE A 112 2.11 0.32 -5.38
CA PHE A 112 3.29 -0.52 -5.27
C PHE A 112 3.33 -1.57 -6.38
N ASP A 113 4.46 -1.70 -7.05
CA ASP A 113 4.70 -2.67 -8.12
C ASP A 113 6.03 -3.39 -7.90
N SER A 114 5.96 -4.70 -7.80
CA SER A 114 7.10 -5.62 -7.64
C SER A 114 7.04 -6.75 -8.67
N THR A 115 6.22 -6.59 -9.72
CA THR A 115 6.04 -7.61 -10.78
C THR A 115 7.29 -7.82 -11.62
N HIS A 116 8.30 -6.95 -11.50
CA HIS A 116 9.62 -7.16 -12.08
C HIS A 116 10.41 -8.25 -11.36
N LEU A 117 10.02 -8.72 -10.18
CA LEU A 117 10.69 -9.80 -9.46
C LEU A 117 10.22 -11.19 -9.91
N THR A 118 9.73 -11.39 -11.13
CA THR A 118 9.32 -12.73 -11.56
C THR A 118 10.53 -13.65 -11.76
N LYS A 119 10.29 -14.97 -11.81
CA LYS A 119 11.36 -15.98 -11.99
C LYS A 119 12.20 -15.76 -13.25
N ASP A 120 11.67 -15.03 -14.23
CA ASP A 120 12.29 -14.77 -15.52
C ASP A 120 13.12 -13.46 -15.55
N ALA A 121 13.07 -12.66 -14.49
CA ALA A 121 13.64 -11.31 -14.49
C ALA A 121 15.16 -11.23 -14.26
N GLY A 122 15.80 -12.37 -13.95
CA GLY A 122 17.23 -12.42 -13.65
C GLY A 122 17.55 -12.15 -12.17
N SER A 123 18.84 -11.98 -11.89
CA SER A 123 19.34 -11.69 -10.53
C SER A 123 19.01 -10.25 -10.13
N LEU A 124 18.78 -10.02 -8.82
CA LEU A 124 18.66 -8.68 -8.27
C LEU A 124 19.93 -7.87 -8.56
N GLU A 125 19.77 -6.67 -9.10
CA GLU A 125 20.88 -5.74 -9.32
C GLU A 125 21.21 -4.99 -8.03
N PRO A 126 22.49 -4.94 -7.62
CA PRO A 126 22.92 -4.12 -6.49
C PRO A 126 23.04 -2.65 -6.92
N TYR A 127 22.56 -1.76 -6.06
CA TYR A 127 22.72 -0.31 -6.18
C TYR A 127 23.62 0.21 -5.07
N ASP A 128 24.36 1.29 -5.34
CA ASP A 128 25.10 2.01 -4.30
C ASP A 128 24.09 2.76 -3.41
N ALA A 129 23.99 2.32 -2.16
CA ALA A 129 23.09 2.95 -1.20
C ALA A 129 23.59 4.35 -0.81
N ASP A 130 24.90 4.53 -0.70
CA ASP A 130 25.50 5.79 -0.30
C ASP A 130 25.35 6.84 -1.43
N GLU A 131 25.38 6.43 -2.70
CA GLU A 131 25.00 7.28 -3.83
C GLU A 131 23.50 7.63 -3.78
N LEU A 132 22.63 6.64 -3.59
CA LEU A 132 21.17 6.83 -3.58
C LEU A 132 20.70 7.80 -2.50
N TYR A 133 21.37 7.80 -1.34
CA TYR A 133 21.05 8.68 -0.21
C TYR A 133 21.93 9.94 -0.14
N GLY A 134 22.81 10.17 -1.12
CA GLY A 134 23.61 11.39 -1.23
C GLY A 134 24.76 11.50 -0.21
N GLU A 135 25.22 10.36 0.32
CA GLU A 135 26.35 10.26 1.23
C GLU A 135 27.70 10.20 0.48
N ARG A 136 27.67 9.98 -0.84
CA ARG A 136 28.85 10.04 -1.72
C ARG A 136 28.96 11.38 -2.46
N TYR A 137 30.20 11.78 -2.70
CA TYR A 137 30.50 12.92 -3.58
C TYR A 137 30.35 12.51 -5.05
N PRO A 138 29.88 13.41 -5.94
CA PRO A 138 29.67 13.11 -7.37
C PRO A 138 30.88 12.61 -8.15
N ASP A 139 32.10 12.89 -7.68
CA ASP A 139 33.36 12.50 -8.33
C ASP A 139 34.12 11.41 -7.53
N ASP A 140 33.45 10.71 -6.61
CA ASP A 140 34.07 9.61 -5.85
C ASP A 140 33.94 8.27 -6.56
N ASP A 141 34.98 7.91 -7.32
CA ASP A 141 35.13 6.65 -8.07
C ASP A 141 35.46 5.42 -7.18
N SER A 142 35.45 5.55 -5.85
CA SER A 142 35.70 4.41 -4.95
C SER A 142 34.63 3.32 -5.09
N PRO A 143 34.93 2.04 -4.83
CA PRO A 143 33.91 1.00 -4.85
C PRO A 143 32.82 1.27 -3.80
N PRO A 144 31.54 0.91 -4.07
CA PRO A 144 30.47 1.03 -3.09
C PRO A 144 30.74 0.15 -1.86
N THR A 145 30.60 0.73 -0.67
CA THR A 145 30.72 0.01 0.61
C THR A 145 29.39 -0.49 1.15
N ASN A 146 28.29 0.13 0.72
CA ASN A 146 26.95 -0.16 1.18
C ASN A 146 26.03 -0.36 -0.04
N LEU A 147 25.41 -1.52 -0.12
CA LEU A 147 24.59 -1.91 -1.27
C LEU A 147 23.13 -2.02 -0.87
N CYS A 148 22.24 -1.56 -1.74
CA CYS A 148 20.81 -1.79 -1.65
C CYS A 148 20.30 -2.53 -2.89
N PHE A 149 19.11 -3.12 -2.78
CA PHE A 149 18.51 -3.95 -3.83
C PHE A 149 17.08 -3.48 -4.10
N HIS A 150 16.68 -3.49 -5.37
CA HIS A 150 15.37 -3.00 -5.80
C HIS A 150 14.29 -4.08 -5.75
N PHE A 151 13.45 -4.03 -4.71
CA PHE A 151 12.34 -4.98 -4.50
C PHE A 151 11.01 -4.51 -5.06
N GLY A 152 10.86 -3.23 -5.39
CA GLY A 152 9.59 -2.69 -5.84
C GLY A 152 9.63 -1.18 -6.03
N SER A 153 8.71 -0.69 -6.84
CA SER A 153 8.53 0.73 -7.11
C SER A 153 7.19 1.17 -6.54
N VAL A 154 7.18 2.31 -5.84
CA VAL A 154 5.96 3.00 -5.47
C VAL A 154 5.75 4.13 -6.48
N ARG A 155 4.66 4.10 -7.24
CA ARG A 155 4.25 5.26 -8.01
C ARG A 155 3.73 6.31 -7.04
N ASP A 156 4.33 7.50 -7.01
CA ASP A 156 3.80 8.67 -6.29
C ASP A 156 2.60 9.25 -7.07
N ASP A 157 1.63 8.39 -7.41
CA ASP A 157 0.35 8.84 -7.91
C ASP A 157 -0.53 9.08 -6.68
N ARG A 158 -0.30 10.20 -6.00
CA ARG A 158 -1.18 10.66 -4.90
C ARG A 158 -2.59 10.98 -5.38
N ARG A 159 -2.90 10.76 -6.65
CA ARG A 159 -4.26 10.63 -7.13
C ARG A 159 -4.61 9.16 -7.00
N PHE A 160 -5.56 8.89 -6.10
CA PHE A 160 -6.42 7.72 -6.26
C PHE A 160 -6.72 7.53 -7.75
N PRO A 161 -6.65 6.30 -8.29
CA PRO A 161 -6.88 6.08 -9.71
C PRO A 161 -8.14 6.81 -10.15
N GLU A 162 -8.03 7.75 -11.09
CA GLU A 162 -9.19 8.46 -11.65
C GLU A 162 -10.19 7.45 -12.25
N GLU A 163 -9.76 6.23 -12.57
CA GLU A 163 -10.62 5.11 -12.97
C GLU A 163 -11.62 4.65 -11.90
N LEU A 164 -11.33 4.86 -10.60
CA LEU A 164 -12.31 4.66 -9.51
C LEU A 164 -13.28 5.84 -9.35
N CYS A 165 -12.92 7.03 -9.84
CA CYS A 165 -13.79 8.21 -9.87
C CYS A 165 -14.60 8.33 -11.18
N SER A 166 -14.12 7.79 -12.29
CA SER A 166 -14.75 7.91 -13.61
C SER A 166 -16.05 7.08 -13.73
N ALA A 167 -16.30 6.16 -12.80
CA ALA A 167 -17.58 5.47 -12.68
C ALA A 167 -18.69 6.31 -12.01
N VAL A 168 -18.36 7.47 -11.43
CA VAL A 168 -19.34 8.44 -10.91
C VAL A 168 -19.30 9.66 -11.80
N GLY A 169 -20.14 9.62 -12.84
CA GLY A 169 -20.25 10.65 -13.86
C GLY A 169 -20.32 12.07 -13.29
N ASP A 170 -19.53 12.93 -13.92
CA ASP A 170 -19.89 14.27 -14.37
C ASP A 170 -21.05 14.96 -13.60
N ALA A 171 -20.75 15.47 -12.40
CA ALA A 171 -21.62 16.40 -11.70
C ALA A 171 -20.82 17.40 -10.85
N GLY A 172 -20.30 18.43 -11.52
CA GLY A 172 -20.45 19.82 -11.06
C GLY A 172 -19.71 20.28 -9.80
N ARG A 173 -18.69 21.11 -10.04
CA ARG A 173 -18.18 22.25 -9.24
C ARG A 173 -18.99 22.61 -7.98
N GLY A 174 -18.27 22.80 -6.87
CA GLY A 174 -18.69 23.73 -5.81
C GLY A 174 -18.56 23.17 -4.39
N CYS A 175 -17.35 23.18 -3.84
CA CYS A 175 -17.21 23.41 -2.39
C CYS A 175 -16.84 24.88 -2.23
N GLY A 176 -17.87 25.71 -2.06
CA GLY A 176 -17.70 27.14 -1.79
C GLY A 176 -17.03 27.35 -0.44
N GLU A 177 -16.06 28.26 -0.44
CA GLU A 177 -15.48 28.89 0.73
C GLU A 177 -16.59 29.52 1.58
N ALA A 178 -16.73 29.08 2.84
CA ALA A 178 -17.45 29.85 3.83
C ALA A 178 -16.48 30.93 4.37
N GLY A 179 -16.58 32.13 3.79
CA GLY A 179 -15.90 33.32 4.27
C GLY A 179 -16.35 33.67 5.69
N TYR A 180 -15.37 33.92 6.53
CA TYR A 180 -15.50 34.49 7.86
C TYR A 180 -15.99 35.95 7.72
N GLY A 181 -17.20 36.25 8.19
CA GLY A 181 -17.72 37.60 8.30
C GLY A 181 -17.77 38.02 9.76
N ASP A 182 -16.89 38.94 10.15
CA ASP A 182 -17.09 39.81 11.31
C ASP A 182 -16.39 41.15 11.04
N ARG A 183 -17.19 42.14 10.65
CA ARG A 183 -17.06 43.57 10.94
C ARG A 183 -18.32 44.31 10.48
#